data_AF-A0A8R1HN75-F1
#
_entry.id   AF-A0A8R1HN75-F1
#
_cell.length_a   1.000
_cell.length_b   1.000
_cell.length_c   1.000
_cell.angle_alpha   90.00
_cell.angle_beta   90.00
_cell.angle_gamma   90.00
#
_symmetry.space_group_name_H-M   'P 1'
#
loop_
_entity.id
_entity.type
_entity.pdbx_description
1 polymer ?
#
loop_
_entity_poly.entity_id
_entity_poly.type
_entity_poly.pdbx_seq_one_letter_code
_entity_poly.pdbx_strand_id
1 'polypeptide(L)'
;MTVMKEARPLQDLLLQLGSSNKLNVFQKAKQQNFTTFFSGPQQIRDLFEVDYDTTTHRNFVFQDLIDDKKCLEDGRRFVDDQLERFKGFLTATKGFKFFSTIFLDDYGVRKKAIDLDLNETLTNLESNGIFQNTTLIITSYNLSDKELTGADEDDKNPFLAVRLSDEWKKRYPQKFDFLNMNFNRLVLSSNTYELIMNLLEPNSTSSESPWFTALSIFRTCSDLGISKNTCLCMNTVEYCLRV
;
A
#
# COMPACT_ATOMS: atom_id res chain seq x y z
N MET A 1 14.18 28.02 13.31
CA MET A 1 12.74 27.79 13.07
C MET A 1 12.60 26.87 11.88
N THR A 2 12.42 25.58 12.14
CA THR A 2 12.23 24.57 11.09
C THR A 2 10.77 24.68 10.65
N VAL A 3 10.54 25.01 9.38
CA VAL A 3 9.19 25.07 8.81
C VAL A 3 8.59 23.67 8.89
N MET A 4 7.56 23.52 9.73
CA MET A 4 6.80 22.27 9.82
C MET A 4 6.12 22.03 8.47
N LYS A 5 6.38 20.88 7.85
CA LYS A 5 5.77 20.51 6.58
C LYS A 5 4.38 19.96 6.89
N GLU A 6 3.33 20.69 6.51
CA GLU A 6 1.96 20.17 6.57
C GLU A 6 1.84 18.91 5.70
N ALA A 7 1.15 17.89 6.21
CA ALA A 7 0.88 16.66 5.47
C ALA A 7 0.01 16.98 4.25
N ARG A 8 0.36 16.44 3.08
CA ARG A 8 -0.39 16.64 1.84
C ARG A 8 -0.67 15.26 1.25
N PRO A 9 -1.73 14.57 1.68
CA PRO A 9 -1.88 13.12 1.46
C PRO A 9 -1.79 12.69 -0.01
N LEU A 10 -2.41 13.43 -0.92
CA LEU A 10 -2.30 13.16 -2.36
C LEU A 10 -0.87 13.36 -2.86
N GLN A 11 -0.22 14.46 -2.47
CA GLN A 11 1.16 14.74 -2.89
C GLN A 11 2.15 13.73 -2.32
N ASP A 12 1.94 13.31 -1.08
CA ASP A 12 2.75 12.27 -0.43
C ASP A 12 2.56 10.93 -1.12
N LEU A 13 1.33 10.53 -1.46
CA LEU A 13 1.07 9.33 -2.25
C LEU A 13 1.75 9.40 -3.63
N LEU A 14 1.62 10.53 -4.32
CA LEU A 14 2.24 10.75 -5.62
C LEU A 14 3.77 10.61 -5.55
N LEU A 15 4.38 11.08 -4.46
CA LEU A 15 5.80 10.85 -4.17
C LEU A 15 6.10 9.37 -3.94
N GLN A 16 5.26 8.65 -3.18
CA GLN A 16 5.43 7.20 -2.93
C GLN A 16 5.38 6.38 -4.23
N LEU A 17 4.52 6.75 -5.17
CA LEU A 17 4.40 6.11 -6.49
C LEU A 17 5.43 6.64 -7.51
N GLY A 18 6.20 7.67 -7.12
CA GLY A 18 7.25 8.27 -7.92
C GLY A 18 6.73 9.07 -9.12
N SER A 19 5.56 9.71 -9.02
CA SER A 19 5.02 10.51 -10.13
C SER A 19 5.89 11.71 -10.50
N SER A 20 6.67 12.24 -9.55
CA SER A 20 7.64 13.32 -9.78
C SER A 20 9.04 12.82 -10.17
N ASN A 21 9.24 11.51 -10.24
CA ASN A 21 10.53 10.91 -10.57
C ASN A 21 10.61 10.62 -12.08
N LYS A 22 11.84 10.54 -12.62
CA LYS A 22 12.07 10.19 -14.04
C LYS A 22 11.51 8.81 -14.42
N LEU A 23 11.34 7.93 -13.44
CA LEU A 23 10.80 6.59 -13.60
C LEU A 23 9.83 6.31 -12.44
N ASN A 24 8.55 6.15 -12.75
CA ASN A 24 7.56 5.80 -11.74
C ASN A 24 7.52 4.29 -11.45
N VAL A 25 6.88 3.89 -10.36
CA VAL A 25 6.88 2.48 -9.90
C VAL A 25 6.24 1.53 -10.90
N PHE A 26 5.20 1.96 -11.63
CA PHE A 26 4.52 1.14 -12.64
C PHE A 26 5.40 0.93 -13.88
N GLN A 27 6.07 1.98 -14.35
CA GLN A 27 7.04 1.88 -15.43
C GLN A 27 8.20 0.96 -15.05
N LYS A 28 8.72 1.07 -13.81
CA LYS A 28 9.75 0.15 -13.32
C LYS A 28 9.25 -1.29 -13.28
N ALA A 29 8.04 -1.53 -12.82
CA ALA A 29 7.44 -2.87 -12.77
C ALA A 29 7.39 -3.48 -14.17
N LYS A 30 6.91 -2.73 -15.17
CA LYS A 30 6.89 -3.17 -16.57
C LYS A 30 8.30 -3.47 -17.10
N GLN A 31 9.29 -2.62 -16.82
CA GLN A 31 10.70 -2.88 -17.19
C GLN A 31 11.26 -4.18 -16.59
N GLN A 32 10.74 -4.60 -15.43
CA GLN A 32 11.14 -5.83 -14.74
C GLN A 32 10.24 -7.04 -15.08
N ASN A 33 9.43 -6.93 -16.14
CA ASN A 33 8.48 -7.93 -16.62
C ASN A 33 7.40 -8.32 -15.60
N PHE A 34 6.96 -7.38 -14.78
CA PHE A 34 5.75 -7.55 -13.97
C PHE A 34 4.53 -7.11 -14.77
N THR A 35 3.44 -7.87 -14.66
CA THR A 35 2.12 -7.39 -15.05
C THR A 35 1.62 -6.45 -13.95
N THR A 36 1.05 -5.32 -14.35
CA THR A 36 0.62 -4.24 -13.46
C THR A 36 -0.90 -4.15 -13.34
N PHE A 37 -1.38 -3.94 -12.11
CA PHE A 37 -2.80 -3.75 -11.81
C PHE A 37 -3.03 -2.52 -10.94
N PHE A 38 -4.05 -1.73 -11.27
CA PHE A 38 -4.44 -0.54 -10.53
C PHE A 38 -5.92 -0.55 -10.16
N SER A 39 -6.25 -0.23 -8.91
CA SER A 39 -7.63 -0.08 -8.47
C SER A 39 -7.75 1.15 -7.57
N GLY A 40 -8.33 2.22 -8.11
CA GLY A 40 -8.47 3.49 -7.39
C GLY A 40 -8.97 4.65 -8.25
N PRO A 41 -8.74 5.90 -7.82
CA PRO A 41 -9.34 7.09 -8.41
C PRO A 41 -8.80 7.38 -9.82
N GLN A 42 -9.66 7.93 -10.69
CA GLN A 42 -9.31 8.31 -12.05
C GLN A 42 -8.10 9.27 -12.10
N GLN A 43 -8.07 10.27 -11.21
CA GLN A 43 -7.03 11.30 -11.20
C GLN A 43 -5.62 10.73 -10.98
N ILE A 44 -5.52 9.60 -10.28
CA ILE A 44 -4.24 8.92 -10.05
C ILE A 44 -3.98 7.91 -11.17
N ARG A 45 -5.02 7.21 -11.62
CA ARG A 45 -4.95 6.26 -12.74
C ARG A 45 -4.36 6.91 -13.99
N ASP A 46 -4.75 8.15 -14.28
CA ASP A 46 -4.31 8.90 -15.47
C ASP A 46 -2.81 9.24 -15.46
N LEU A 47 -2.15 9.12 -14.30
CA LEU A 47 -0.72 9.43 -14.14
C LEU A 47 0.18 8.23 -14.45
N PHE A 48 -0.38 7.02 -14.54
CA PHE A 48 0.38 5.79 -14.65
C PHE A 48 -0.10 4.94 -15.81
N GLU A 49 0.82 4.36 -16.56
CA GLU A 49 0.49 3.32 -17.54
C GLU A 49 0.47 1.97 -16.84
N VAL A 50 -0.68 1.30 -16.84
CA VAL A 50 -0.87 -0.02 -16.25
C VAL A 50 -1.52 -0.97 -17.25
N ASP A 51 -1.27 -2.27 -17.08
CA ASP A 51 -1.78 -3.30 -17.99
C ASP A 51 -3.27 -3.57 -17.75
N TYR A 52 -3.70 -3.47 -16.48
CA TYR A 52 -5.08 -3.70 -16.06
C TYR A 52 -5.51 -2.70 -15.00
N ASP A 53 -6.76 -2.27 -15.06
CA ASP A 53 -7.37 -1.47 -14.00
C ASP A 53 -8.88 -1.73 -13.85
N THR A 54 -9.42 -1.29 -12.72
CA THR A 54 -10.86 -1.35 -12.44
C THR A 54 -11.55 -0.01 -12.66
N THR A 55 -10.84 1.04 -13.09
CA THR A 55 -11.32 2.43 -12.99
C THR A 55 -12.56 2.68 -13.83
N THR A 56 -12.63 2.19 -15.07
CA THR A 56 -13.82 2.34 -15.92
C THR A 56 -15.04 1.64 -15.32
N HIS A 57 -14.88 0.39 -14.88
CA HIS A 57 -15.96 -0.38 -14.25
C HIS A 57 -16.42 0.26 -12.93
N ARG A 58 -15.46 0.67 -12.10
CA ARG A 58 -15.68 1.40 -10.85
C ARG A 58 -16.51 2.66 -11.09
N ASN A 59 -16.16 3.46 -12.08
CA ASN A 59 -16.89 4.70 -12.41
C ASN A 59 -18.33 4.38 -12.84
N PHE A 60 -18.53 3.37 -13.68
CA PHE A 60 -19.86 2.92 -14.10
C PHE A 60 -20.71 2.48 -12.91
N VAL A 61 -20.18 1.60 -12.06
CA VAL A 61 -20.91 1.16 -10.84
C VAL A 61 -21.24 2.34 -9.95
N PHE A 62 -20.26 3.23 -9.72
CA PHE A 62 -20.44 4.39 -8.85
C PHE A 62 -21.49 5.39 -9.37
N GLN A 63 -21.59 5.54 -10.70
CA GLN A 63 -22.50 6.50 -11.32
C GLN A 63 -23.91 5.94 -11.50
N ASP A 64 -24.02 4.66 -11.84
CA ASP A 64 -25.25 4.10 -12.38
C ASP A 64 -25.87 3.01 -11.49
N LEU A 65 -25.11 2.38 -10.58
CA LEU A 65 -25.52 1.14 -9.91
C LEU A 65 -25.48 1.18 -8.37
N ILE A 66 -25.01 2.27 -7.76
CA ILE A 66 -24.97 2.39 -6.30
C ILE A 66 -26.02 3.38 -5.77
N ASP A 67 -26.56 3.08 -4.60
CA ASP A 67 -27.43 4.00 -3.85
C ASP A 67 -26.62 5.03 -3.05
N ASP A 68 -27.32 5.95 -2.37
CA ASP A 68 -26.73 6.96 -1.48
C ASP A 68 -25.90 6.35 -0.32
N LYS A 69 -26.08 5.06 -0.02
CA LYS A 69 -25.35 4.31 1.00
C LYS A 69 -24.15 3.54 0.42
N LYS A 70 -23.85 3.71 -0.87
CA LYS A 70 -22.80 2.99 -1.61
C LYS A 70 -23.05 1.47 -1.67
N CYS A 71 -24.31 1.06 -1.71
CA CYS A 71 -24.74 -0.31 -1.90
C CYS A 71 -25.26 -0.53 -3.32
N LEU A 72 -24.98 -1.71 -3.88
CA LEU A 72 -25.57 -2.20 -5.12
C LEU A 72 -27.03 -2.61 -4.91
N GLU A 73 -27.79 -2.72 -6.00
CA GLU A 73 -29.21 -3.16 -5.97
C GLU A 73 -29.39 -4.55 -5.33
N ASP A 74 -28.39 -5.42 -5.43
CA ASP A 74 -28.38 -6.76 -4.84
C ASP A 74 -28.00 -6.78 -3.35
N GLY A 75 -27.76 -5.60 -2.75
CA GLY A 75 -27.41 -5.43 -1.35
C GLY A 75 -25.92 -5.56 -1.03
N ARG A 76 -25.06 -5.88 -2.00
CA ARG A 76 -23.60 -5.89 -1.80
C ARG A 76 -23.07 -4.48 -1.68
N ARG A 77 -21.98 -4.28 -0.92
CA ARG A 77 -21.32 -2.97 -0.87
C ARG A 77 -20.47 -2.78 -2.12
N PHE A 78 -20.26 -1.52 -2.47
CA PHE A 78 -19.36 -1.17 -3.57
C PHE A 78 -17.95 -1.76 -3.42
N VAL A 79 -17.40 -1.80 -2.20
CA VAL A 79 -16.09 -2.41 -1.93
C VAL A 79 -16.06 -3.92 -2.24
N ASP A 80 -17.18 -4.62 -2.05
CA ASP A 80 -17.28 -6.07 -2.26
C ASP A 80 -17.12 -6.41 -3.77
N ASP A 81 -17.80 -5.68 -4.66
CA ASP A 81 -17.65 -5.83 -6.12
C ASP A 81 -16.21 -5.58 -6.59
N GLN A 82 -15.51 -4.64 -5.94
CA GLN A 82 -14.15 -4.26 -6.32
C GLN A 82 -13.14 -5.30 -5.83
N LEU A 83 -13.33 -5.84 -4.62
CA LEU A 83 -12.54 -6.96 -4.10
C LEU A 83 -12.77 -8.23 -4.91
N GLU A 84 -14.01 -8.51 -5.34
CA GLU A 84 -14.32 -9.64 -6.22
C GLU A 84 -13.59 -9.54 -7.55
N ARG A 85 -13.53 -8.34 -8.17
CA ARG A 85 -12.82 -8.13 -9.43
C ARG A 85 -11.32 -8.23 -9.29
N PHE A 86 -10.79 -7.64 -8.23
CA PHE A 86 -9.38 -7.78 -7.89
C PHE A 86 -9.01 -9.26 -7.67
N LYS A 87 -9.82 -10.00 -6.92
CA LYS A 87 -9.66 -11.44 -6.72
C LYS A 87 -9.75 -12.21 -8.03
N GLY A 88 -10.73 -11.89 -8.88
CA GLY A 88 -10.93 -12.50 -10.19
C GLY A 88 -9.71 -12.28 -11.10
N PHE A 89 -9.18 -11.06 -11.12
CA PHE A 89 -7.96 -10.73 -11.84
C PHE A 89 -6.78 -11.57 -11.34
N LEU A 90 -6.46 -11.50 -10.05
CA LEU A 90 -5.32 -12.25 -9.50
C LEU A 90 -5.43 -13.77 -9.69
N THR A 91 -6.66 -14.29 -9.66
CA THR A 91 -6.91 -15.70 -9.90
C THR A 91 -6.69 -16.06 -11.37
N ALA A 92 -7.23 -15.27 -12.30
CA ALA A 92 -7.06 -15.47 -13.74
C ALA A 92 -5.61 -15.38 -14.18
N THR A 93 -4.82 -14.60 -13.45
CA THR A 93 -3.42 -14.36 -13.75
C THR A 93 -2.47 -15.17 -12.87
N LYS A 94 -2.94 -16.23 -12.20
CA LYS A 94 -2.09 -17.10 -11.37
C LYS A 94 -0.84 -17.58 -12.13
N GLY A 95 0.32 -17.45 -11.51
CA GLY A 95 1.59 -18.00 -12.00
C GLY A 95 2.54 -16.99 -12.66
N PHE A 96 2.07 -15.82 -13.09
CA PHE A 96 2.98 -14.75 -13.54
C PHE A 96 3.48 -13.87 -12.38
N LYS A 97 4.37 -12.92 -12.69
CA LYS A 97 4.82 -11.88 -11.76
C LYS A 97 3.85 -10.69 -11.80
N PHE A 98 3.36 -10.27 -10.63
CA PHE A 98 2.44 -9.14 -10.53
C PHE A 98 2.91 -8.08 -9.55
N PHE A 99 2.62 -6.84 -9.93
CA PHE A 99 2.65 -5.68 -9.07
C PHE A 99 1.27 -5.04 -9.11
N SER A 100 0.62 -4.94 -7.96
CA SER A 100 -0.72 -4.38 -7.86
C SER A 100 -0.80 -3.35 -6.75
N THR A 101 -1.54 -2.27 -7.01
CA THR A 101 -1.89 -1.23 -6.03
C THR A 101 -3.41 -1.08 -5.95
N ILE A 102 -3.94 -1.12 -4.74
CA ILE A 102 -5.38 -0.90 -4.45
C ILE A 102 -5.50 0.27 -3.47
N PHE A 103 -6.44 1.18 -3.72
CA PHE A 103 -6.75 2.36 -2.92
C PHE A 103 -8.07 2.20 -2.15
N LEU A 104 -7.99 1.81 -0.87
CA LEU A 104 -9.19 1.41 -0.10
C LEU A 104 -10.17 2.56 0.21
N ASP A 105 -9.66 3.78 0.42
CA ASP A 105 -10.48 4.94 0.83
C ASP A 105 -11.52 5.37 -0.22
N ASP A 106 -11.31 4.96 -1.48
CA ASP A 106 -12.23 5.25 -2.59
C ASP A 106 -13.51 4.40 -2.53
N TYR A 107 -13.53 3.36 -1.68
CA TYR A 107 -14.60 2.36 -1.65
C TYR A 107 -15.50 2.43 -0.42
N GLY A 108 -15.24 3.32 0.56
CA GLY A 108 -16.07 3.45 1.76
C GLY A 108 -15.57 4.47 2.78
N VAL A 109 -16.42 4.82 3.75
CA VAL A 109 -16.13 5.82 4.80
C VAL A 109 -15.52 5.24 6.08
N ARG A 110 -15.35 3.91 6.18
CA ARG A 110 -14.80 3.27 7.38
C ARG A 110 -13.82 2.17 7.01
N LYS A 111 -12.52 2.42 7.17
CA LYS A 111 -11.44 1.44 6.94
C LYS A 111 -11.68 0.14 7.73
N LYS A 112 -12.08 0.27 9.01
CA LYS A 112 -12.44 -0.86 9.90
C LYS A 112 -13.54 -1.77 9.34
N ALA A 113 -14.42 -1.26 8.46
CA ALA A 113 -15.48 -2.05 7.87
C ALA A 113 -15.01 -2.94 6.70
N ILE A 114 -13.80 -2.71 6.19
CA ILE A 114 -13.21 -3.45 5.07
C ILE A 114 -12.26 -4.56 5.57
N ASP A 115 -11.78 -4.46 6.81
CA ASP A 115 -10.77 -5.39 7.36
C ASP A 115 -11.19 -6.87 7.24
N LEU A 116 -12.47 -7.18 7.54
CA LEU A 116 -12.98 -8.55 7.44
C LEU A 116 -13.00 -9.05 6.00
N ASP A 117 -13.50 -8.24 5.06
CA ASP A 117 -13.65 -8.60 3.65
C ASP A 117 -12.29 -8.73 2.96
N LEU A 118 -11.38 -7.82 3.31
CA LEU A 118 -10.01 -7.87 2.83
C LEU A 118 -9.30 -9.10 3.39
N ASN A 119 -9.45 -9.40 4.68
CA ASN A 119 -8.85 -10.59 5.28
C ASN A 119 -9.38 -11.89 4.64
N GLU A 120 -10.69 -11.98 4.40
CA GLU A 120 -11.30 -13.12 3.70
C GLU A 120 -10.75 -13.24 2.27
N THR A 121 -10.68 -12.13 1.54
CA THR A 121 -10.14 -12.08 0.18
C THR A 121 -8.68 -12.54 0.16
N LEU A 122 -7.84 -12.01 1.05
CA LEU A 122 -6.43 -12.38 1.15
C LEU A 122 -6.25 -13.85 1.55
N THR A 123 -7.03 -14.36 2.51
CA THR A 123 -7.02 -15.77 2.92
C THR A 123 -7.39 -16.68 1.76
N ASN A 124 -8.41 -16.30 0.99
CA ASN A 124 -8.82 -17.05 -0.19
C ASN A 124 -7.72 -17.07 -1.26
N LEU A 125 -7.10 -15.93 -1.56
CA LEU A 125 -5.98 -15.83 -2.49
C LEU A 125 -4.77 -16.68 -2.04
N GLU A 126 -4.48 -16.69 -0.74
CA GLU A 126 -3.43 -17.53 -0.16
C GLU A 126 -3.73 -19.02 -0.32
N SER A 127 -4.95 -19.46 0.02
CA SER A 127 -5.37 -20.86 -0.14
C SER A 127 -5.30 -21.35 -1.60
N ASN A 128 -5.47 -20.42 -2.55
CA ASN A 128 -5.35 -20.69 -3.99
C ASN A 128 -3.92 -20.60 -4.53
N GLY A 129 -2.92 -20.34 -3.67
CA GLY A 129 -1.51 -20.27 -4.05
C GLY A 129 -1.16 -19.05 -4.89
N ILE A 130 -1.95 -17.97 -4.84
CA ILE A 130 -1.71 -16.76 -5.63
C ILE A 130 -0.40 -16.08 -5.23
N PHE A 131 -0.09 -16.06 -3.93
CA PHE A 131 1.12 -15.39 -3.40
C PHE A 131 2.42 -16.16 -3.64
N GLN A 132 2.42 -17.29 -4.37
CA GLN A 132 3.67 -17.95 -4.76
C GLN A 132 4.55 -17.01 -5.60
N ASN A 133 3.96 -16.33 -6.59
CA ASN A 133 4.66 -15.43 -7.53
C ASN A 133 4.18 -13.96 -7.50
N THR A 134 3.13 -13.66 -6.73
CA THR A 134 2.52 -12.31 -6.66
C THR A 134 3.02 -11.52 -5.47
N THR A 135 3.53 -10.31 -5.72
CA THR A 135 3.72 -9.30 -4.67
C THR A 135 2.56 -8.30 -4.74
N LEU A 136 1.84 -8.19 -3.64
CA LEU A 136 0.67 -7.32 -3.52
C LEU A 136 1.00 -6.12 -2.63
N ILE A 137 0.72 -4.91 -3.13
CA ILE A 137 0.75 -3.70 -2.34
C ILE A 137 -0.67 -3.14 -2.22
N ILE A 138 -1.10 -2.91 -1.00
CA ILE A 138 -2.37 -2.26 -0.71
C ILE A 138 -2.02 -0.95 -0.04
N THR A 139 -2.62 0.13 -0.50
CA THR A 139 -2.41 1.43 0.11
C THR A 139 -3.72 2.17 0.30
N SER A 140 -3.72 3.12 1.20
CA SER A 140 -4.82 4.07 1.33
C SER A 140 -4.22 5.47 1.40
N TYR A 141 -5.03 6.45 1.05
CA TYR A 141 -4.64 7.85 0.99
C TYR A 141 -5.82 8.69 1.43
N ASN A 142 -5.58 9.57 2.39
CA ASN A 142 -6.65 10.35 2.97
C ASN A 142 -6.97 11.56 2.08
N LEU A 143 -8.04 11.49 1.27
CA LEU A 143 -8.55 12.65 0.52
C LEU A 143 -9.58 13.47 1.31
N SER A 144 -9.98 13.06 2.51
CA SER A 144 -11.11 13.70 3.18
C SER A 144 -10.66 14.91 4.00
N ASP A 145 -11.07 16.11 3.57
CA ASP A 145 -10.94 17.34 4.36
C ASP A 145 -11.65 17.24 5.72
N LYS A 146 -12.59 16.29 5.87
CA LYS A 146 -13.41 16.08 7.07
C LYS A 146 -12.68 15.37 8.21
N GLU A 147 -11.51 14.78 7.98
CA GLU A 147 -10.71 14.15 9.03
C GLU A 147 -9.56 15.04 9.53
N LEU A 148 -9.28 16.15 8.82
CA LEU A 148 -8.43 17.24 9.31
C LEU A 148 -9.00 17.92 10.56
N THR A 149 -10.30 17.72 10.86
CA THR A 149 -10.93 18.21 12.10
C THR A 149 -10.62 17.34 13.32
N GLY A 150 -9.86 16.25 13.18
CA GLY A 150 -9.26 15.53 14.31
C GLY A 150 -10.21 14.64 15.12
N ALA A 151 -11.27 14.10 14.51
CA ALA A 151 -12.24 13.27 15.23
C ALA A 151 -11.74 11.86 15.58
N ASP A 152 -10.79 11.30 14.82
CA ASP A 152 -10.15 10.00 15.12
C ASP A 152 -8.63 10.08 14.84
N GLU A 153 -7.79 9.77 15.84
CA GLU A 153 -6.32 9.81 15.71
C GLU A 153 -5.77 8.70 14.80
N ASP A 154 -6.48 7.59 14.67
CA ASP A 154 -6.10 6.42 13.87
C ASP A 154 -6.18 6.67 12.35
N ASP A 155 -7.03 7.59 11.90
CA ASP A 155 -7.29 7.83 10.47
C ASP A 155 -6.35 8.82 9.80
N LYS A 156 -5.42 9.41 10.58
CA LYS A 156 -4.46 10.42 10.12
C LYS A 156 -3.36 9.87 9.21
N ASN A 157 -3.17 8.54 9.14
CA ASN A 157 -2.01 7.95 8.49
C ASN A 157 -2.38 7.13 7.25
N PRO A 158 -1.62 7.24 6.15
CA PRO A 158 -1.81 6.40 4.98
C PRO A 158 -1.55 4.94 5.36
N PHE A 159 -2.45 4.06 4.96
CA PHE A 159 -2.25 2.62 5.08
C PHE A 159 -1.27 2.16 4.00
N LEU A 160 -0.32 1.30 4.36
CA LEU A 160 0.54 0.58 3.42
C LEU A 160 0.70 -0.85 3.93
N ALA A 161 0.19 -1.81 3.18
CA ALA A 161 0.42 -3.23 3.41
C ALA A 161 1.13 -3.83 2.20
N VAL A 162 2.15 -4.64 2.46
CA VAL A 162 2.93 -5.33 1.43
C VAL A 162 2.93 -6.82 1.74
N ARG A 163 2.33 -7.63 0.86
CA ARG A 163 2.47 -9.09 0.87
C ARG A 163 3.45 -9.48 -0.24
N LEU A 164 4.66 -9.83 0.17
CA LEU A 164 5.69 -10.33 -0.75
C LEU A 164 5.37 -11.73 -1.26
N SER A 165 5.76 -12.04 -2.49
CA SER A 165 5.63 -13.40 -3.00
C SER A 165 6.55 -14.39 -2.27
N ASP A 166 6.14 -15.65 -2.20
CA ASP A 166 6.92 -16.68 -1.52
C ASP A 166 8.26 -16.92 -2.24
N GLU A 167 8.29 -16.83 -3.56
CA GLU A 167 9.53 -16.89 -4.34
C GLU A 167 10.46 -15.70 -4.07
N TRP A 168 9.92 -14.50 -3.86
CA TRP A 168 10.73 -13.34 -3.47
C TRP A 168 11.39 -13.56 -2.10
N LYS A 169 10.61 -14.03 -1.12
CA LYS A 169 11.12 -14.34 0.24
C LYS A 169 12.23 -15.38 0.22
N LYS A 170 12.06 -16.46 -0.56
CA LYS A 170 13.08 -17.52 -0.71
C LYS A 170 14.34 -17.01 -1.41
N ARG A 171 14.20 -16.13 -2.40
CA ARG A 171 15.32 -15.60 -3.18
C ARG A 171 16.12 -14.53 -2.45
N TYR A 172 15.47 -13.74 -1.60
CA TYR A 172 16.07 -12.62 -0.88
C TYR A 172 15.86 -12.72 0.63
N PRO A 173 16.31 -13.81 1.28
CA PRO A 173 16.03 -14.08 2.70
C PRO A 173 16.55 -12.97 3.61
N GLN A 174 17.77 -12.48 3.36
CA GLN A 174 18.35 -11.40 4.16
C GLN A 174 17.54 -10.09 4.10
N LYS A 175 17.05 -9.72 2.91
CA LYS A 175 16.19 -8.53 2.75
C LYS A 175 14.83 -8.74 3.42
N PHE A 176 14.30 -9.96 3.36
CA PHE A 176 13.07 -10.32 4.07
C PHE A 176 13.24 -10.25 5.59
N ASP A 177 14.39 -10.67 6.13
CA ASP A 177 14.70 -10.56 7.55
C ASP A 177 14.72 -9.11 8.02
N PHE A 178 15.37 -8.21 7.26
CA PHE A 178 15.37 -6.78 7.59
C PHE A 178 13.96 -6.17 7.53
N LEU A 179 13.14 -6.53 6.56
CA LEU A 179 11.74 -6.09 6.52
C LEU A 179 10.98 -6.50 7.79
N ASN A 180 11.12 -7.76 8.23
CA ASN A 180 10.46 -8.25 9.43
C ASN A 180 10.99 -7.54 10.70
N MET A 181 12.30 -7.32 10.79
CA MET A 181 12.91 -6.58 11.90
C MET A 181 12.43 -5.12 11.96
N ASN A 182 12.16 -4.53 10.80
CA ASN A 182 11.75 -3.13 10.66
C ASN A 182 10.23 -2.93 10.73
N PHE A 183 9.43 -3.99 10.78
CA PHE A 183 7.96 -3.90 10.79
C PHE A 183 7.41 -3.00 11.91
N ASN A 184 8.02 -3.05 13.10
CA ASN A 184 7.67 -2.22 14.25
C ASN A 184 8.65 -1.04 14.47
N ARG A 185 9.46 -0.69 13.47
CA ARG A 185 10.44 0.41 13.55
C ARG A 185 9.88 1.68 12.91
N LEU A 186 10.42 2.82 13.33
CA LEU A 186 10.02 4.11 12.78
C LEU A 186 10.62 4.25 11.39
N VAL A 187 9.76 4.13 10.38
CA VAL A 187 10.11 4.36 8.99
C VAL A 187 9.22 5.44 8.42
N LEU A 188 9.83 6.37 7.67
CA LEU A 188 9.10 7.45 7.02
C LEU A 188 8.35 6.93 5.80
N SER A 189 7.12 7.40 5.62
CA SER A 189 6.33 7.16 4.40
C SER A 189 7.05 7.65 3.14
N SER A 190 7.92 8.65 3.26
CA SER A 190 8.79 9.12 2.17
C SER A 190 9.70 8.03 1.62
N ASN A 191 10.00 6.98 2.39
CA ASN A 191 10.87 5.87 1.96
C ASN A 191 10.11 4.77 1.21
N THR A 192 8.79 4.92 1.01
CA THR A 192 7.96 3.92 0.34
C THR A 192 8.33 3.76 -1.12
N TYR A 193 8.71 4.85 -1.79
CA TYR A 193 9.15 4.79 -3.18
C TYR A 193 10.40 3.90 -3.31
N GLU A 194 11.41 4.11 -2.46
CA GLU A 194 12.62 3.29 -2.46
C GLU A 194 12.32 1.85 -2.08
N LEU A 195 11.41 1.61 -1.13
CA LEU A 195 10.92 0.26 -0.80
C LEU A 195 10.38 -0.43 -2.05
N ILE A 196 9.41 0.20 -2.74
CA ILE A 196 8.78 -0.39 -3.92
C ILE A 196 9.81 -0.62 -5.04
N MET A 197 10.67 0.35 -5.30
CA MET A 197 11.71 0.22 -6.32
C MET A 197 12.67 -0.94 -6.03
N ASN A 198 13.07 -1.10 -4.77
CA ASN A 198 13.90 -2.23 -4.33
C ASN A 198 13.13 -3.55 -4.34
N LEU A 199 11.81 -3.57 -4.18
CA LEU A 199 11.01 -4.79 -4.34
C LEU A 199 10.94 -5.24 -5.81
N LEU A 200 10.80 -4.29 -6.72
CA LEU A 200 10.75 -4.52 -8.17
C LEU A 200 12.12 -4.90 -8.75
N GLU A 201 13.20 -4.32 -8.21
CA GLU A 201 14.58 -4.62 -8.62
C GLU A 201 15.51 -4.79 -7.40
N PRO A 202 15.46 -5.95 -6.71
CA PRO A 202 16.17 -6.16 -5.44
C PRO A 202 17.70 -6.08 -5.52
N ASN A 203 18.25 -6.29 -6.72
CA ASN A 203 19.69 -6.25 -6.97
C ASN A 203 20.20 -4.88 -7.43
N SER A 204 19.34 -3.86 -7.42
CA SER A 204 19.73 -2.50 -7.80
C SER A 204 20.73 -1.92 -6.80
N THR A 205 21.77 -1.24 -7.31
CA THR A 205 22.79 -0.55 -6.52
C THR A 205 22.44 0.93 -6.25
N SER A 206 21.34 1.44 -6.80
CA SER A 206 21.13 2.89 -6.91
C SER A 206 20.60 3.58 -5.65
N SER A 207 20.06 2.85 -4.67
CA SER A 207 19.74 3.31 -3.31
C SER A 207 19.06 2.15 -2.58
N GLU A 208 19.67 1.62 -1.52
CA GLU A 208 19.04 0.58 -0.71
C GLU A 208 18.01 1.21 0.23
N SER A 209 16.78 0.71 0.18
CA SER A 209 15.70 1.23 1.03
C SER A 209 16.05 1.04 2.51
N PRO A 210 15.76 2.02 3.40
CA PRO A 210 15.90 1.85 4.84
C PRO A 210 15.14 0.63 5.39
N TRP A 211 14.11 0.18 4.68
CA TRP A 211 13.36 -1.04 4.97
C TRP A 211 14.19 -2.33 4.85
N PHE A 212 15.27 -2.32 4.07
CA PHE A 212 16.17 -3.45 3.83
C PHE A 212 17.50 -3.36 4.58
N THR A 213 17.60 -2.47 5.57
CA THR A 213 18.80 -2.32 6.41
C THR A 213 18.42 -2.40 7.88
N ALA A 214 19.37 -2.66 8.78
CA ALA A 214 19.10 -2.69 10.21
C ALA A 214 18.83 -1.27 10.74
N LEU A 215 17.58 -0.97 11.11
CA LEU A 215 17.23 0.30 11.74
C LEU A 215 17.45 0.25 13.25
N SER A 216 17.94 1.36 13.82
CA SER A 216 18.14 1.50 15.26
C SER A 216 16.81 1.37 16.01
N ILE A 217 16.85 0.61 17.11
CA ILE A 217 15.71 0.37 17.99
C ILE A 217 15.34 1.60 18.83
N PHE A 218 16.25 2.57 18.92
CA PHE A 218 16.12 3.79 19.72
C PHE A 218 15.69 5.00 18.89
N ARG A 219 15.31 4.81 17.62
CA ARG A 219 14.82 5.91 16.78
C ARG A 219 13.55 6.51 17.39
N THR A 220 13.55 7.82 17.55
CA THR A 220 12.40 8.59 18.01
C THR A 220 11.83 9.44 16.88
N CYS A 221 10.58 9.85 17.02
CA CYS A 221 9.96 10.83 16.13
C CYS A 221 10.75 12.15 16.09
N SER A 222 11.34 12.57 17.22
CA SER A 222 12.18 13.76 17.29
C SER A 222 13.42 13.64 16.41
N ASP A 223 14.06 12.46 16.37
CA ASP A 223 15.26 12.22 15.55
C ASP A 223 14.96 12.34 14.04
N LEU A 224 13.70 12.14 13.65
CA LEU A 224 13.23 12.24 12.28
C LEU A 224 12.47 13.53 11.99
N GLY A 225 12.46 14.49 12.93
CA GLY A 225 11.74 15.76 12.78
C GLY A 225 10.22 15.63 12.71
N ILE A 226 9.65 14.50 13.16
CA ILE A 226 8.20 14.28 13.26
C ILE A 226 7.69 14.93 14.55
N SER A 227 6.63 15.73 14.43
CA SER A 227 5.98 16.36 15.58
C SER A 227 5.36 15.31 16.52
N LYS A 228 5.27 15.62 17.83
CA LYS A 228 4.64 14.72 18.81
C LYS A 228 3.19 14.39 18.44
N ASN A 229 2.45 15.34 17.85
CA ASN A 229 1.03 15.21 17.52
C ASN A 229 0.77 14.36 16.27
N THR A 230 1.82 14.02 15.52
CA THR A 230 1.78 13.16 14.32
C THR A 230 2.56 11.87 14.52
N CYS A 231 3.15 11.66 15.69
CA CYS A 231 3.94 10.48 16.02
C CYS A 231 3.00 9.34 16.41
N LEU A 232 2.99 8.27 15.61
CA LEU A 232 2.23 7.07 15.92
C LEU A 232 2.81 6.33 17.14
N CYS A 233 1.93 5.71 17.93
CA CYS A 233 2.35 4.81 19.01
C CYS A 233 3.15 3.64 18.41
N MET A 234 4.45 3.64 18.65
CA MET A 234 5.30 2.49 18.35
C MET A 234 5.30 1.53 19.52
N ASN A 235 5.24 0.23 19.25
CA ASN A 235 5.57 -0.76 20.27
C ASN A 235 7.04 -0.58 20.68
N THR A 236 7.30 -0.31 21.95
CA THR A 236 8.64 -0.50 22.52
C THR A 236 8.98 -1.97 22.40
N VAL A 237 9.88 -2.32 21.49
CA VAL A 237 10.39 -3.69 21.37
C VAL A 237 11.35 -3.92 22.54
N GLU A 238 10.81 -4.34 23.68
CA GLU A 238 11.59 -4.89 24.78
C GLU A 238 12.14 -6.26 24.35
N TYR A 239 13.43 -6.33 24.03
CA TYR A 239 14.13 -7.59 24.17
C TYR A 239 14.74 -7.63 25.56
N CYS A 240 14.32 -8.59 26.37
CA CYS A 240 15.10 -9.02 27.53
C CYS A 240 16.49 -9.42 27.03
N LEU A 241 17.49 -8.61 27.33
CA LEU A 241 18.89 -9.05 27.31
C LEU A 241 18.99 -10.23 28.28
N ARG A 242 19.02 -11.47 27.75
CA ARG A 242 19.65 -12.56 28.49
C ARG A 242 21.15 -12.32 28.42
N VAL A 243 21.67 -11.71 29.49
CA VAL A 243 23.08 -11.79 29.87
C VAL A 243 23.38 -13.22 30.31
#